data_AF-A0A9J6GJY3-F1
#
_entry.id   AF-A0A9J6GJY3-F1
#
_cell.length_a   1.000
_cell.length_b   1.000
_cell.length_c   1.000
_cell.angle_alpha   90.00
_cell.angle_beta   90.00
_cell.angle_gamma   90.00
#
_symmetry.space_group_name_H-M   'P 1'
#
loop_
_entity.id
_entity.type
_entity.pdbx_description
1 polymer ?
#
loop_
_entity_poly.entity_id
_entity_poly.type
_entity_poly.pdbx_seq_one_letter_code
_entity_poly.pdbx_strand_id
1 'polypeptide(L)'
;MTFLPRQDTKIAMRPRGGLNVGEITKYEVSRAILAAVRVSTKEGIHDVICPNNQQIIIVVSTPSRQNADCYSNVRILNINLAPVKGPPTGPSMASSAEYH
;
A
#
# COMPACT_ATOMS: atom_id res chain seq x y z
N MET A 1 13.96 -11.75 -35.35
CA MET A 1 12.74 -11.03 -34.91
C MET A 1 13.04 -10.38 -33.57
N THR A 2 13.18 -9.06 -33.54
CA THR A 2 13.34 -8.27 -32.32
C THR A 2 11.97 -8.16 -31.65
N PHE A 3 11.79 -8.83 -30.51
CA PHE A 3 10.59 -8.68 -29.69
C PHE A 3 10.59 -7.26 -29.11
N LEU A 4 9.60 -6.45 -29.48
CA LEU A 4 9.30 -5.24 -28.73
C LEU A 4 8.99 -5.65 -27.29
N PRO A 5 9.52 -4.95 -26.26
CA PRO A 5 9.20 -5.28 -24.87
C PRO A 5 7.68 -5.25 -24.72
N ARG A 6 7.11 -6.28 -24.06
CA ARG A 6 5.67 -6.32 -23.76
C ARG A 6 5.30 -4.98 -23.11
N GLN A 7 4.35 -4.27 -23.72
CA GLN A 7 3.88 -3.01 -23.17
C GLN A 7 3.03 -3.32 -21.94
N ASP A 8 3.56 -3.01 -20.77
CA ASP A 8 2.79 -3.09 -19.53
C ASP A 8 1.69 -2.02 -19.51
N THR A 9 0.52 -2.41 -19.01
CA THR A 9 -0.54 -1.48 -18.65
C THR A 9 -0.26 -0.93 -17.26
N LYS A 10 -0.33 0.40 -17.12
CA LYS A 10 -0.13 1.10 -15.84
C LYS A 10 -1.47 1.55 -15.27
N ILE A 11 -1.76 1.14 -14.05
CA ILE A 11 -2.96 1.49 -13.30
C ILE A 11 -2.53 2.33 -12.10
N ALA A 12 -3.04 3.55 -12.00
CA ALA A 12 -2.81 4.42 -10.85
C ALA A 12 -4.03 4.44 -9.93
N MET A 13 -3.87 3.98 -8.71
CA MET A 13 -4.88 4.02 -7.66
C MET A 13 -4.55 5.14 -6.68
N ARG A 14 -5.56 5.91 -6.28
CA ARG A 14 -5.42 6.94 -5.24
C ARG A 14 -6.21 6.50 -4.00
N PRO A 15 -5.53 6.04 -2.95
CA PRO A 15 -6.17 5.72 -1.69
C PRO A 15 -6.96 6.91 -1.13
N ARG A 16 -8.08 6.62 -0.47
CA ARG A 16 -8.95 7.60 0.19
C ARG A 16 -9.14 7.20 1.66
N GLY A 17 -9.74 8.09 2.46
CA GLY A 17 -10.07 7.79 3.85
C GLY A 17 -8.88 7.85 4.82
N GLY A 18 -7.86 8.66 4.51
CA GLY A 18 -6.71 8.86 5.40
C GLY A 18 -5.65 7.76 5.33
N LEU A 19 -5.71 6.84 4.35
CA LEU A 19 -4.67 5.84 4.17
C LEU A 19 -3.34 6.51 3.79
N ASN A 20 -2.39 6.54 4.72
CA ASN A 20 -1.04 7.02 4.46
C ASN A 20 -0.17 5.87 3.95
N VAL A 21 -0.02 5.76 2.62
CA VAL A 21 0.83 4.72 1.99
C VAL A 21 2.31 4.83 2.39
N GLY A 22 2.75 5.94 2.96
CA GLY A 22 4.12 6.10 3.45
C GLY A 22 4.42 5.45 4.80
N GLU A 23 3.39 5.15 5.58
CA GLU A 23 3.51 4.47 6.87
C GLU A 23 3.37 2.94 6.74
N ILE A 24 3.13 2.46 5.52
CA ILE A 24 2.78 1.06 5.22
C ILE A 24 3.87 0.47 4.33
N THR A 25 4.29 -0.76 4.63
CA THR A 25 5.30 -1.40 3.82
C THR A 25 4.78 -1.72 2.42
N LYS A 26 5.65 -1.65 1.41
CA LYS A 26 5.34 -2.08 0.03
C LYS A 26 4.72 -3.48 0.01
N TYR A 27 5.21 -4.38 0.86
CA TYR A 27 4.73 -5.75 0.95
C TYR A 27 3.28 -5.85 1.43
N GLU A 28 2.88 -5.06 2.43
CA GLU A 28 1.50 -5.01 2.92
C GLU A 28 0.55 -4.44 1.89
N VAL A 29 0.95 -3.34 1.22
CA VAL A 29 0.17 -2.75 0.12
C VAL A 29 -0.04 -3.76 -1.01
N SER A 30 1.03 -4.45 -1.44
CA SER A 30 0.97 -5.47 -2.48
C SER A 30 0.03 -6.62 -2.11
N ARG A 31 0.12 -7.14 -0.87
CA ARG A 31 -0.77 -8.20 -0.40
C ARG A 31 -2.23 -7.75 -0.36
N ALA A 32 -2.51 -6.54 0.12
CA ALA A 32 -3.86 -6.00 0.17
C ALA A 32 -4.46 -5.84 -1.22
N ILE A 33 -3.67 -5.37 -2.20
CA ILE A 33 -4.12 -5.25 -3.60
C ILE A 33 -4.44 -6.62 -4.19
N LEU A 34 -3.51 -7.57 -4.11
CA LEU A 34 -3.73 -8.93 -4.64
C LEU A 34 -4.94 -9.60 -4.01
N ALA A 35 -5.13 -9.43 -2.70
CA ALA A 35 -6.30 -9.94 -1.98
C ALA A 35 -7.59 -9.28 -2.48
N ALA A 36 -7.60 -7.96 -2.70
CA ALA A 36 -8.78 -7.22 -3.17
C ALA A 36 -9.22 -7.66 -4.58
N VAL A 37 -8.28 -8.02 -5.45
CA VAL A 37 -8.57 -8.47 -6.82
C VAL A 37 -8.69 -9.98 -6.98
N ARG A 38 -8.47 -10.75 -5.92
CA ARG A 38 -8.46 -12.23 -5.93
C ARG A 38 -7.47 -12.82 -6.95
N VAL A 39 -6.38 -12.10 -7.24
CA VAL A 39 -5.29 -12.57 -8.11
C VAL A 39 -4.30 -13.34 -7.23
N SER A 40 -3.98 -14.57 -7.61
CA SER A 40 -3.00 -15.36 -6.87
C SER A 40 -1.59 -14.81 -7.08
N THR A 41 -0.69 -15.09 -6.13
CA THR A 41 0.72 -14.67 -6.24
C THR A 41 1.42 -15.19 -7.51
N LYS A 42 0.97 -16.36 -8.03
CA LYS A 42 1.51 -16.93 -9.26
C LYS A 42 1.05 -16.14 -10.50
N GLU A 43 -0.21 -15.73 -10.53
CA GLU A 43 -0.77 -14.94 -11.64
C GLU A 43 -0.26 -13.49 -11.65
N GLY A 44 0.05 -12.95 -10.47
CA GLY A 44 0.63 -11.62 -10.30
C GLY A 44 2.16 -11.59 -10.30
N ILE A 45 2.86 -12.69 -10.60
CA ILE A 45 4.33 -12.77 -10.44
C ILE A 45 5.10 -11.77 -11.32
N HIS A 46 4.51 -11.39 -12.46
CA HIS A 46 5.05 -10.41 -13.38
C HIS A 46 4.50 -9.00 -13.17
N ASP A 47 3.63 -8.81 -12.18
CA ASP A 47 3.04 -7.52 -11.87
C ASP A 47 3.95 -6.76 -10.90
N VAL A 48 4.12 -5.47 -11.16
CA VAL A 48 4.92 -4.57 -10.31
C VAL A 48 3.99 -3.60 -9.61
N ILE A 49 3.87 -3.75 -8.29
CA ILE A 49 3.09 -2.85 -7.43
C ILE A 49 4.06 -1.88 -6.74
N CYS A 50 3.85 -0.58 -6.93
CA CYS A 50 4.70 0.49 -6.41
C CYS A 50 3.86 1.58 -5.72
N PRO A 51 3.83 1.63 -4.37
CA PRO A 51 3.32 2.81 -3.67
C PRO A 51 4.26 3.99 -3.88
N ASN A 52 3.68 5.18 -4.14
CA ASN A 52 4.37 6.46 -4.17
C ASN A 52 3.82 7.34 -3.05
N ASN A 53 4.63 7.50 -2.01
CA ASN A 53 4.28 8.19 -0.77
C ASN A 53 4.17 9.70 -0.96
N GLN A 54 4.95 10.28 -1.88
CA GLN A 54 4.94 11.72 -2.14
C GLN A 54 3.63 12.17 -2.80
N GLN A 55 3.06 11.32 -3.67
CA GLN A 55 1.84 11.64 -4.41
C GLN A 55 0.58 10.99 -3.81
N ILE A 56 0.75 10.14 -2.80
CA ILE A 56 -0.30 9.32 -2.18
C ILE A 56 -1.04 8.53 -3.26
N ILE A 57 -0.28 7.78 -4.06
CA ILE A 57 -0.81 6.90 -5.10
C ILE A 57 -0.16 5.52 -5.01
N ILE A 58 -0.79 4.53 -5.61
CA ILE A 58 -0.23 3.20 -5.84
C ILE A 58 -0.29 2.93 -7.33
N VAL A 59 0.85 2.63 -7.93
CA VAL A 59 0.95 2.31 -9.35
C VAL A 59 1.13 0.80 -9.49
N VAL A 60 0.31 0.17 -10.33
CA VAL A 60 0.45 -1.23 -10.72
C VAL A 60 0.81 -1.29 -12.19
N SER A 61 1.92 -1.93 -12.53
CA SER A 61 2.35 -2.25 -13.88
C SER A 61 2.09 -3.73 -14.12
N THR A 62 1.35 -4.09 -15.16
CA THR A 62 1.08 -5.49 -15.49
C THR A 62 1.12 -5.73 -17.00
N PRO A 63 1.75 -6.83 -17.46
CA PRO A 63 1.64 -7.27 -18.86
C PRO A 63 0.32 -8.00 -19.15
N SER A 64 -0.50 -8.31 -18.12
CA SER A 64 -1.76 -9.02 -18.25
C SER A 64 -2.93 -8.03 -18.34
N ARG A 65 -3.64 -8.04 -19.47
CA ARG A 65 -4.84 -7.22 -19.64
C ARG A 65 -5.94 -7.58 -18.64
N GLN A 66 -6.10 -8.88 -18.35
CA GLN A 66 -7.06 -9.34 -17.35
C GLN A 66 -6.73 -8.80 -15.96
N ASN A 67 -5.45 -8.81 -15.57
CA ASN A 67 -5.05 -8.26 -14.27
C ASN A 67 -5.26 -6.75 -14.24
N ALA A 68 -4.97 -6.04 -15.35
CA ALA A 68 -5.22 -4.60 -15.47
C ALA A 68 -6.69 -4.25 -15.22
N ASP A 69 -7.62 -4.99 -15.83
CA ASP A 69 -9.05 -4.81 -15.62
C ASP A 69 -9.42 -5.06 -14.15
N CYS A 70 -8.88 -6.11 -13.52
CA CYS A 70 -9.09 -6.37 -12.10
C CYS A 70 -8.57 -5.23 -11.21
N TYR A 71 -7.34 -4.75 -11.41
CA TYR A 71 -6.73 -3.67 -10.64
C TYR A 71 -7.50 -2.35 -10.79
N SER A 72 -8.03 -2.06 -11.98
CA SER A 72 -8.83 -0.85 -12.24
C SER A 72 -10.15 -0.81 -11.45
N ASN A 73 -10.64 -1.99 -11.02
CA ASN A 73 -11.90 -2.14 -10.29
C ASN A 73 -11.73 -2.18 -8.77
N VAL A 74 -10.51 -2.01 -8.25
CA VAL A 74 -10.27 -1.94 -6.80
C VAL A 74 -10.94 -0.69 -6.21
N ARG A 75 -11.93 -0.89 -5.35
CA ARG A 75 -12.66 0.20 -4.66
C ARG A 75 -12.30 0.33 -3.19
N ILE A 76 -11.97 -0.78 -2.54
CA ILE A 76 -11.70 -0.84 -1.09
C ILE A 76 -10.40 -1.62 -0.90
N LEU A 77 -9.47 -1.05 -0.15
CA LEU A 77 -8.26 -1.71 0.30
C LEU A 77 -8.27 -1.76 1.82
N ASN A 78 -8.37 -2.97 2.37
CA ASN A 78 -8.24 -3.20 3.79
C ASN A 78 -6.78 -3.54 4.09
N ILE A 79 -6.10 -2.64 4.79
CA ILE A 79 -4.75 -2.87 5.28
C ILE A 79 -4.88 -3.09 6.78
N ASN A 80 -4.55 -4.29 7.25
CA ASN A 80 -4.50 -4.59 8.68
C ASN A 80 -3.29 -3.86 9.27
N LEU A 81 -3.46 -2.58 9.57
CA LEU A 81 -2.49 -1.82 10.34
C LEU A 81 -2.53 -2.37 11.76
N ALA A 82 -1.41 -2.91 12.23
CA ALA A 82 -1.22 -3.00 13.67
C ALA A 82 -1.41 -1.58 14.24
N PRO A 83 -2.09 -1.41 15.38
CA PRO A 83 -2.27 -0.09 15.96
C PRO A 83 -0.89 0.57 16.11
N VAL A 84 -0.74 1.77 15.54
CA VAL A 84 0.44 2.59 15.74
C VAL A 84 0.59 2.76 17.25
N LYS A 85 1.59 2.11 17.86
CA LYS A 85 1.96 2.42 19.23
C LYS A 85 2.36 3.89 19.19
N GLY A 86 1.50 4.75 19.73
CA GLY A 86 1.83 6.16 19.95
C GLY A 86 3.15 6.28 20.71
N PRO A 87 3.78 7.46 20.71
CA PRO A 87 5.01 7.65 21.47
C PRO A 87 4.79 7.16 22.90
N PRO A 88 5.80 6.52 23.54
CA PRO A 88 5.66 6.10 24.92
C PRO A 88 5.25 7.33 25.72
N THR A 89 4.04 7.29 26.29
CA THR A 89 3.61 8.25 27.28
C THR A 89 4.63 8.12 28.40
N GLY A 90 5.61 9.03 28.42
CA GLY A 90 6.55 9.15 29.52
C GLY A 90 5.76 9.27 30.83
N PRO A 91 6.31 8.81 31.95
CA PRO A 91 5.59 8.84 33.21
C PRO A 91 5.17 10.28 33.52
N SER A 92 3.87 10.52 33.47
CA SER A 92 3.24 11.67 34.08
C SER A 92 3.19 11.38 35.58
N MET A 93 4.02 12.08 36.35
CA MET A 93 3.90 12.41 37.78
C MET A 93 5.27 12.94 38.25
N ALA A 94 5.42 13.99 39.05
CA ALA A 94 4.53 15.04 39.51
C ALA A 94 5.47 16.14 40.05
N SER A 95 5.08 17.39 39.89
CA SER A 95 5.68 18.51 40.59
C SER A 95 5.48 18.31 42.10
N SER A 96 6.56 18.06 42.84
CA SER A 96 6.63 18.38 44.26
C SER A 96 7.84 19.28 44.47
N ALA A 97 7.56 20.58 44.44
CA ALA A 97 8.41 21.55 45.10
C ALA A 97 8.20 21.38 46.61
N GLU A 98 9.16 20.79 47.30
CA GLU A 98 9.34 21.01 48.74
C GLU A 98 10.54 21.93 48.91
N TYR A 99 10.23 23.22 49.08
CA TYR A 99 11.03 24.10 49.90
C TYR A 99 10.67 23.79 51.35
N HIS A 100 11.61 23.30 52.15
CA HIS A 100 11.80 23.68 53.55
C HIS A 100 13.14 23.14 54.07
#